data_AF-S8EFB2-F1
#
_entry.id   AF-S8EFB2-F1
#
_cell.length_a   1.000
_cell.length_b   1.000
_cell.length_c   1.000
_cell.angle_alpha   90.00
_cell.angle_beta   90.00
_cell.angle_gamma   90.00
#
_symmetry.space_group_name_H-M   'P 1'
#
loop_
_entity.id
_entity.type
_entity.pdbx_description
1 polymer ?
#
loop_
_entity_poly.entity_id
_entity_poly.type
_entity_poly.pdbx_seq_one_letter_code
_entity_poly.pdbx_strand_id
1 'polypeptide(L)'
;GDSYSKSSDGDTWVAHLGRRLRRSEPPVKPSIYNLAFPGATTEYDLSPQLSRFSGMCSAKPGSPSRPPMLDPAKTTYIIFMGINDCGAADSADDLEAIIETIFDALHDLYVKAQARHFVLVDVPPIDRSPQAIDLDTSDRVREHVATWNASLQERAAEFRESAAEASVAIFSSHRVLARVLDDPEEYDFCEDDTVDEGGRIWLDELHLTSEVHDILAKEFTTFLFGPV
;
A
#
# COMPACT_ATOMS: atom_id res chain seq x y z
N GLY A 1 0.93 -6.33 -0.80
CA GLY A 1 0.18 -6.04 0.43
C GLY A 1 -0.88 -4.99 0.19
N ASP A 2 -1.91 -5.06 1.02
CA ASP A 2 -3.05 -4.16 1.17
C ASP A 2 -3.37 -4.26 2.66
N SER A 3 -2.40 -3.86 3.48
CA SER A 3 -2.41 -4.09 4.93
C SER A 3 -3.43 -3.22 5.65
N TYR A 4 -4.20 -2.41 4.93
CA TYR A 4 -5.19 -1.47 5.47
C TYR A 4 -6.63 -1.87 5.22
N SER A 5 -6.86 -2.93 4.45
CA SER A 5 -8.19 -3.41 4.14
C SER A 5 -8.61 -4.51 5.12
N LYS A 6 -9.81 -4.37 5.70
CA LYS A 6 -10.41 -5.36 6.63
C LYS A 6 -10.66 -6.71 5.98
N SER A 7 -11.02 -6.71 4.70
CA SER A 7 -11.26 -7.91 3.90
C SER A 7 -10.72 -7.75 2.48
N SER A 8 -10.68 -8.84 1.73
CA SER A 8 -10.36 -8.83 0.30
C SER A 8 -11.59 -8.59 -0.59
N ASP A 9 -12.71 -8.12 -0.01
CA ASP A 9 -13.96 -7.90 -0.73
C ASP A 9 -13.89 -6.69 -1.68
N GLY A 10 -14.97 -6.44 -2.42
CA GLY A 10 -15.03 -5.45 -3.50
C GLY A 10 -14.89 -3.96 -3.10
N ASP A 11 -14.55 -3.65 -1.86
CA ASP A 11 -14.56 -2.31 -1.28
C ASP A 11 -13.18 -1.77 -0.89
N THR A 12 -12.09 -2.47 -1.26
CA THR A 12 -10.73 -1.96 -1.05
C THR A 12 -10.34 -0.85 -2.03
N TRP A 13 -9.28 -0.11 -1.72
CA TRP A 13 -8.71 0.91 -2.61
C TRP A 13 -8.28 0.32 -3.96
N VAL A 14 -7.84 -0.94 -4.00
CA VAL A 14 -7.49 -1.65 -5.24
C VAL A 14 -8.74 -1.87 -6.12
N ALA A 15 -9.86 -2.24 -5.50
CA ALA A 15 -11.13 -2.43 -6.20
C ALA A 15 -11.65 -1.10 -6.76
N HIS A 16 -11.60 -0.03 -5.96
CA HIS A 16 -11.93 1.34 -6.39
C HIS A 16 -11.01 1.84 -7.49
N LEU A 17 -9.70 1.62 -7.40
CA LEU A 17 -8.72 1.95 -8.44
C LEU A 17 -9.12 1.28 -9.76
N GLY A 18 -9.40 -0.02 -9.74
CA GLY A 18 -9.88 -0.74 -10.92
C GLY A 18 -11.16 -0.17 -11.50
N ARG A 19 -12.13 0.24 -10.67
CA ARG A 19 -13.36 0.91 -11.12
C ARG A 19 -13.07 2.27 -11.76
N ARG A 20 -12.19 3.08 -11.16
CA ARG A 20 -11.80 4.40 -11.64
C ARG A 20 -11.10 4.33 -12.98
N LEU A 21 -10.12 3.45 -13.14
CA LEU A 21 -9.40 3.26 -14.40
C LEU A 21 -10.33 2.80 -15.54
N ARG A 22 -11.30 1.93 -15.25
CA ARG A 22 -12.28 1.51 -16.27
C ARG A 22 -13.24 2.64 -16.70
N ARG A 23 -13.41 3.66 -15.85
CA ARG A 23 -14.28 4.82 -16.08
C ARG A 23 -13.48 6.06 -16.51
N SER A 24 -12.16 6.00 -16.60
CA SER A 24 -11.33 7.12 -17.06
C SER A 24 -11.58 7.41 -18.53
N GLU A 25 -11.18 8.60 -18.99
CA GLU A 25 -11.25 8.98 -20.41
C GLU A 25 -9.84 9.39 -20.89
N PRO A 26 -9.19 8.61 -21.78
CA PRO A 26 -9.67 7.33 -22.33
C PRO A 26 -9.69 6.20 -21.26
N PRO A 27 -10.55 5.17 -21.42
CA PRO A 27 -10.62 4.07 -20.46
C PRO A 27 -9.36 3.22 -20.42
N VAL A 28 -8.82 2.98 -19.23
CA VAL A 28 -7.70 2.07 -18.99
C VAL A 28 -8.23 0.79 -18.35
N LYS A 29 -7.92 -0.37 -18.95
CA LYS A 29 -8.41 -1.68 -18.47
C LYS A 29 -7.22 -2.60 -18.11
N PRO A 30 -6.48 -2.31 -17.03
CA PRO A 30 -5.35 -3.15 -16.65
C PRO A 30 -5.85 -4.47 -16.05
N SER A 31 -5.05 -5.53 -16.21
CA SER A 31 -5.20 -6.72 -15.38
C SER A 31 -4.57 -6.44 -14.01
N ILE A 32 -5.38 -6.49 -12.96
CA ILE A 32 -4.93 -6.28 -11.57
C ILE A 32 -4.83 -7.64 -10.89
N TYR A 33 -3.63 -7.96 -10.38
CA TYR A 33 -3.37 -9.17 -9.61
C TYR A 33 -3.10 -8.79 -8.16
N ASN A 34 -4.14 -8.84 -7.32
CA ASN A 34 -4.01 -8.54 -5.90
C ASN A 34 -3.56 -9.78 -5.13
N LEU A 35 -2.33 -9.77 -4.63
CA LEU A 35 -1.77 -10.84 -3.79
C LEU A 35 -1.84 -10.49 -2.29
N ALA A 36 -2.35 -9.32 -1.96
CA ALA A 36 -2.53 -8.89 -0.59
C ALA A 36 -3.62 -9.67 0.13
N PHE A 37 -3.52 -9.67 1.45
CA PHE A 37 -4.57 -10.10 2.34
C PHE A 37 -4.50 -9.31 3.67
N PRO A 38 -5.61 -9.19 4.40
CA PRO A 38 -5.67 -8.48 5.67
C PRO A 38 -4.69 -9.06 6.70
N GLY A 39 -4.10 -8.21 7.53
CA GLY A 39 -3.18 -8.62 8.59
C GLY A 39 -1.76 -8.99 8.13
N ALA A 40 -1.47 -8.93 6.83
CA ALA A 40 -0.14 -9.26 6.32
C ALA A 40 0.95 -8.32 6.88
N THR A 41 2.01 -8.90 7.43
CA THR A 41 3.24 -8.20 7.83
C THR A 41 4.33 -8.38 6.78
N THR A 42 5.29 -7.47 6.78
CA THR A 42 6.40 -7.52 5.84
C THR A 42 7.32 -8.69 6.15
N GLU A 43 7.64 -8.87 7.44
CA GLU A 43 8.55 -9.91 7.91
C GLU A 43 8.10 -11.32 7.52
N TYR A 44 6.80 -11.64 7.68
CA TYR A 44 6.31 -13.01 7.52
C TYR A 44 5.65 -13.26 6.17
N ASP A 45 5.00 -12.25 5.58
CA ASP A 45 4.05 -12.49 4.48
C ASP A 45 4.52 -11.98 3.12
N LEU A 46 5.52 -11.10 3.06
CA LEU A 46 6.02 -10.59 1.78
C LEU A 46 6.63 -11.71 0.92
N SER A 47 7.50 -12.54 1.51
CA SER A 47 8.13 -13.66 0.80
C SER A 47 7.12 -14.71 0.29
N PRO A 48 6.13 -15.16 1.08
CA PRO A 48 5.03 -15.97 0.57
C PRO A 48 4.23 -15.32 -0.57
N GLN A 49 3.95 -14.02 -0.51
CA GLN A 49 3.26 -13.28 -1.60
C GLN A 49 4.10 -13.30 -2.89
N LEU A 50 5.42 -13.08 -2.82
CA LEU A 50 6.33 -13.14 -3.97
C LEU A 50 6.49 -14.55 -4.53
N SER A 51 6.46 -15.57 -3.66
CA SER A 51 6.47 -16.97 -4.08
C SER A 51 5.22 -17.31 -4.89
N ARG A 52 4.04 -16.84 -4.45
CA ARG A 52 2.77 -16.96 -5.20
C ARG A 52 2.85 -16.24 -6.55
N PHE A 53 3.38 -15.01 -6.57
CA PHE A 53 3.61 -14.27 -7.82
C PHE A 53 4.49 -15.06 -8.80
N SER A 54 5.62 -15.57 -8.33
CA SER A 54 6.56 -16.35 -9.14
C SER A 54 5.92 -17.64 -9.68
N GLY A 55 5.11 -18.31 -8.87
CA GLY A 55 4.33 -19.47 -9.27
C GLY A 55 3.31 -19.16 -10.38
N MET A 56 2.63 -18.01 -10.31
CA MET A 56 1.72 -17.55 -11.36
C MET A 56 2.46 -17.32 -12.69
N CYS A 57 3.60 -16.64 -12.67
CA CYS A 57 4.41 -16.38 -13.85
C CYS A 57 4.98 -17.67 -14.47
N SER A 58 5.25 -18.69 -13.65
CA SER A 58 5.83 -19.97 -14.07
C SER A 58 4.78 -21.03 -14.48
N ALA A 59 3.48 -20.75 -14.32
CA ALA A 59 2.42 -21.71 -14.61
C ALA A 59 2.43 -22.14 -16.10
N LYS A 60 2.02 -23.38 -16.38
CA LYS A 60 2.05 -23.95 -17.74
C LYS A 60 1.19 -23.14 -18.72
N PRO A 61 1.61 -22.99 -20.00
CA PRO A 61 0.81 -22.34 -21.03
C PRO A 61 -0.59 -22.98 -21.11
N GLY A 62 -1.65 -22.17 -21.08
CA GLY A 62 -3.04 -22.64 -21.10
C GLY A 62 -3.65 -22.99 -19.74
N SER A 63 -2.92 -22.87 -18.62
CA SER A 63 -3.51 -22.99 -17.29
C SER A 63 -4.45 -21.80 -17.00
N PRO A 64 -5.65 -22.02 -16.42
CA PRO A 64 -6.55 -20.93 -16.00
C PRO A 64 -5.90 -19.98 -14.98
N SER A 65 -4.91 -20.47 -14.23
CA SER A 65 -4.15 -19.72 -13.24
C SER A 65 -2.94 -18.97 -13.80
N ARG A 66 -2.60 -19.17 -15.09
CA ARG A 66 -1.48 -18.48 -15.72
C ARG A 66 -1.97 -17.12 -16.22
N PRO A 67 -1.53 -15.98 -15.65
CA PRO A 67 -1.78 -14.70 -16.28
C PRO A 67 -1.13 -14.66 -17.67
N PRO A 68 -1.63 -13.85 -18.62
CA PRO A 68 -0.83 -13.48 -19.79
C PRO A 68 0.55 -13.07 -19.31
N MET A 69 1.60 -13.49 -20.04
CA MET A 69 2.98 -13.18 -19.64
C MET A 69 3.08 -11.69 -19.32
N LEU A 70 3.32 -11.37 -18.05
CA LEU A 70 3.43 -9.98 -17.61
C LEU A 70 4.63 -9.40 -18.31
N ASP A 71 4.39 -8.39 -19.14
CA ASP A 71 5.44 -7.61 -19.76
C ASP A 71 6.08 -6.76 -18.66
N PRO A 72 7.32 -7.05 -18.23
CA PRO A 72 7.92 -6.37 -17.09
C PRO A 72 8.08 -4.85 -17.31
N ALA A 73 8.11 -4.42 -18.57
CA ALA A 73 8.17 -3.01 -18.97
C ALA A 73 6.78 -2.32 -19.02
N LYS A 74 5.69 -3.07 -18.83
CA LYS A 74 4.31 -2.53 -18.77
C LYS A 74 3.59 -2.88 -17.48
N THR A 75 4.28 -3.57 -16.58
CA THR A 75 3.73 -4.01 -15.30
C THR A 75 4.25 -3.08 -14.21
N THR A 76 3.32 -2.48 -13.46
CA THR A 76 3.64 -1.74 -12.23
C THR A 76 3.50 -2.67 -11.04
N TYR A 77 4.56 -2.76 -10.25
CA TYR A 77 4.63 -3.55 -9.03
C TYR A 77 4.37 -2.63 -7.84
N ILE A 78 3.26 -2.86 -7.14
CA ILE A 78 2.84 -2.01 -6.02
C ILE A 78 3.04 -2.78 -4.72
N ILE A 79 3.78 -2.19 -3.79
CA ILE A 79 4.03 -2.75 -2.46
C ILE A 79 3.51 -1.78 -1.42
N PHE A 80 2.41 -2.17 -0.77
CA PHE A 80 1.84 -1.48 0.38
C PHE A 80 1.86 -2.44 1.57
N MET A 81 2.84 -2.26 2.45
CA MET A 81 3.10 -3.07 3.65
C MET A 81 3.51 -2.12 4.79
N GLY A 82 3.61 -2.63 6.02
CA GLY A 82 4.12 -1.87 7.16
C GLY A 82 3.11 -1.48 8.22
N ILE A 83 1.81 -1.46 7.91
CA ILE A 83 0.76 -1.09 8.87
C ILE A 83 0.76 -2.05 10.07
N ASN A 84 0.71 -3.35 9.80
CA ASN A 84 0.72 -4.37 10.85
C ASN A 84 2.08 -4.44 11.55
N ASP A 85 3.18 -4.21 10.81
CA ASP A 85 4.53 -4.15 11.37
C ASP A 85 4.66 -2.99 12.38
N CYS A 86 4.20 -1.77 12.02
CA CYS A 86 4.20 -0.60 12.91
C CYS A 86 3.30 -0.79 14.14
N GLY A 87 2.17 -1.49 13.98
CA GLY A 87 1.27 -1.81 15.09
C GLY A 87 1.85 -2.84 16.07
N ALA A 88 2.58 -3.84 15.54
CA ALA A 88 3.07 -4.98 16.31
C ALA A 88 4.50 -4.83 16.86
N ALA A 89 5.31 -3.92 16.31
CA ALA A 89 6.71 -3.76 16.75
C ALA A 89 6.82 -3.34 18.22
N ASP A 90 7.83 -3.88 18.90
CA ASP A 90 8.18 -3.50 20.28
C ASP A 90 8.95 -2.17 20.30
N SER A 91 9.81 -1.94 19.30
CA SER A 91 10.59 -0.71 19.14
C SER A 91 10.68 -0.25 17.69
N ALA A 92 10.97 1.04 17.48
CA ALA A 92 11.16 1.61 16.15
C ALA A 92 12.38 1.03 15.42
N ASP A 93 13.44 0.66 16.16
CA ASP A 93 14.68 0.09 15.61
C ASP A 93 14.42 -1.26 14.90
N ASP A 94 13.45 -2.04 15.37
CA ASP A 94 13.08 -3.32 14.74
C ASP A 94 12.53 -3.13 13.32
N LEU A 95 11.91 -1.97 13.04
CA LEU A 95 11.27 -1.67 11.76
C LEU A 95 12.30 -1.45 10.65
N GLU A 96 13.47 -0.90 10.96
CA GLU A 96 14.52 -0.64 9.96
C GLU A 96 14.98 -1.94 9.30
N ALA A 97 15.18 -3.00 10.09
CA ALA A 97 15.55 -4.32 9.59
C ALA A 97 14.42 -4.95 8.75
N ILE A 98 13.16 -4.71 9.12
CA ILE A 98 12.01 -5.18 8.36
C ILE A 98 11.91 -4.47 7.01
N ILE A 99 12.21 -3.17 6.94
CA ILE A 99 12.23 -2.40 5.69
C ILE A 99 13.22 -3.02 4.68
N GLU A 100 14.37 -3.51 5.12
CA GLU A 100 15.34 -4.15 4.21
C GLU A 100 14.72 -5.33 3.45
N THR A 101 13.79 -6.06 4.07
CA THR A 101 13.10 -7.18 3.40
C THR A 101 12.24 -6.72 2.22
N ILE A 102 11.74 -5.48 2.23
CA ILE A 102 11.06 -4.87 1.08
C ILE A 102 12.06 -4.66 -0.05
N PHE A 103 13.25 -4.14 0.25
CA PHE A 103 14.23 -3.82 -0.79
C PHE A 103 14.93 -5.06 -1.35
N ASP A 104 15.14 -6.09 -0.54
CA ASP A 104 15.50 -7.43 -1.01
C ASP A 104 14.46 -7.98 -1.98
N ALA A 105 13.18 -7.83 -1.67
CA ALA A 105 12.09 -8.20 -2.56
C ALA A 105 12.06 -7.40 -3.88
N LEU A 106 12.30 -6.08 -3.82
CA LEU A 106 12.43 -5.26 -5.04
C LEU A 106 13.61 -5.72 -5.88
N HIS A 107 14.75 -6.01 -5.25
CA HIS A 107 15.94 -6.49 -5.95
C HIS A 107 15.66 -7.84 -6.62
N ASP A 108 15.00 -8.76 -5.94
CA ASP A 108 14.58 -10.04 -6.49
C ASP A 108 13.63 -9.88 -7.68
N LEU A 109 12.63 -9.00 -7.58
CA LEU A 109 11.73 -8.69 -8.70
C LEU A 109 12.48 -8.06 -9.88
N TYR A 110 13.41 -7.14 -9.59
CA TYR A 110 14.23 -6.48 -10.61
C TYR A 110 15.11 -7.45 -11.37
N VAL A 111 15.81 -8.35 -10.68
CA VAL A 111 16.75 -9.31 -11.27
C VAL A 111 16.02 -10.52 -11.88
N LYS A 112 15.10 -11.15 -11.14
CA LYS A 112 14.50 -12.43 -11.53
C LYS A 112 13.27 -12.26 -12.42
N ALA A 113 12.45 -11.24 -12.18
CA ALA A 113 11.25 -10.96 -12.96
C ALA A 113 11.44 -9.84 -13.99
N GLN A 114 12.63 -9.22 -14.04
CA GLN A 114 12.94 -8.09 -14.91
C GLN A 114 12.00 -6.89 -14.69
N ALA A 115 11.43 -6.76 -13.48
CA ALA A 115 10.55 -5.66 -13.11
C ALA A 115 11.27 -4.30 -13.26
N ARG A 116 10.56 -3.28 -13.76
CA ARG A 116 11.13 -1.94 -13.98
C ARG A 116 10.32 -0.79 -13.39
N HIS A 117 9.06 -1.01 -12.99
CA HIS A 117 8.20 0.04 -12.45
C HIS A 117 7.69 -0.35 -11.07
N PHE A 118 8.20 0.32 -10.03
CA PHE A 118 7.83 0.07 -8.65
C PHE A 118 7.11 1.28 -8.06
N VAL A 119 6.02 1.02 -7.36
CA VAL A 119 5.36 2.01 -6.49
C VAL A 119 5.34 1.43 -5.09
N LEU A 120 6.01 2.11 -4.17
CA LEU A 120 5.91 1.83 -2.75
C LEU A 120 4.82 2.73 -2.17
N VAL A 121 4.12 2.24 -1.16
CA VAL A 121 3.12 3.03 -0.43
C VAL A 121 3.58 3.14 1.01
N ASP A 122 3.70 4.37 1.50
CA ASP A 122 4.05 4.64 2.89
C ASP A 122 2.87 4.34 3.84
N VAL A 123 3.15 4.17 5.12
CA VAL A 123 2.16 3.79 6.14
C VAL A 123 1.31 5.01 6.52
N PRO A 124 -0.04 4.88 6.54
CA PRO A 124 -0.93 5.98 6.94
C PRO A 124 -0.73 6.38 8.42
N PRO A 125 -1.24 7.54 8.89
CA PRO A 125 -1.19 7.97 10.29
C PRO A 125 -2.10 7.10 11.18
N ILE A 126 -1.75 5.83 11.33
CA ILE A 126 -2.50 4.86 12.15
C ILE A 126 -2.38 5.18 13.65
N ASP A 127 -1.50 6.11 14.04
CA ASP A 127 -1.47 6.69 15.38
C ASP A 127 -2.73 7.49 15.72
N ARG A 128 -3.50 7.87 14.71
CA ARG A 128 -4.79 8.57 14.84
C ARG A 128 -5.99 7.64 14.74
N SER A 129 -5.79 6.32 14.64
CA SER A 129 -6.93 5.39 14.62
C SER A 129 -7.61 5.31 15.99
N PRO A 130 -8.90 4.92 16.04
CA PRO A 130 -9.60 4.72 17.31
C PRO A 130 -8.83 3.75 18.23
N GLN A 131 -8.28 2.65 17.69
CA GLN A 131 -7.47 1.70 18.45
C GLN A 131 -6.26 2.36 19.13
N ALA A 132 -5.51 3.19 18.41
CA ALA A 132 -4.31 3.83 18.95
C ALA A 132 -4.65 4.80 20.09
N ILE A 133 -5.76 5.53 19.93
CA ILE A 133 -6.30 6.47 20.92
C ILE A 133 -6.79 5.71 22.15
N ASP A 134 -7.64 4.70 21.96
CA ASP A 134 -8.26 3.93 23.06
C ASP A 134 -7.25 3.16 23.91
N LEU A 135 -6.17 2.69 23.28
CA LEU A 135 -5.08 2.00 23.96
C LEU A 135 -3.99 2.94 24.52
N ASP A 136 -4.13 4.26 24.33
CA ASP A 136 -3.12 5.26 24.73
C ASP A 136 -1.72 4.96 24.14
N THR A 137 -1.69 4.56 22.87
CA THR A 137 -0.47 4.19 22.15
C THR A 137 -0.12 5.12 20.99
N SER A 138 -0.88 6.19 20.75
CA SER A 138 -0.68 7.10 19.63
C SER A 138 0.75 7.63 19.51
N ASP A 139 1.41 8.02 20.60
CA ASP A 139 2.77 8.56 20.53
C ASP A 139 3.79 7.50 20.04
N ARG A 140 3.68 6.28 20.56
CA ARG A 140 4.53 5.14 20.14
C ARG A 140 4.28 4.77 18.69
N VAL A 141 3.01 4.64 18.30
CA VAL A 141 2.63 4.30 16.93
C VAL A 141 3.06 5.40 15.97
N ARG A 142 3.00 6.67 16.37
CA ARG A 142 3.48 7.80 15.55
C ARG A 142 4.96 7.71 15.30
N GLU A 143 5.75 7.37 16.32
CA GLU A 143 7.19 7.13 16.19
C GLU A 143 7.46 5.98 15.20
N HIS A 144 6.76 4.86 15.34
CA HIS A 144 6.89 3.72 14.41
C HIS A 144 6.57 4.08 12.97
N VAL A 145 5.45 4.79 12.74
CA VAL A 145 5.04 5.24 11.40
C VAL A 145 6.06 6.22 10.83
N ALA A 146 6.58 7.14 11.65
CA ALA A 146 7.59 8.11 11.22
C ALA A 146 8.89 7.40 10.82
N THR A 147 9.39 6.47 11.64
CA THR A 147 10.58 5.67 11.34
C THR A 147 10.38 4.85 10.07
N TRP A 148 9.29 4.09 9.97
CA TRP A 148 8.97 3.31 8.77
C TRP A 148 8.97 4.15 7.51
N ASN A 149 8.25 5.28 7.52
CA ASN A 149 8.10 6.14 6.36
C ASN A 149 9.43 6.82 5.99
N ALA A 150 10.27 7.19 6.97
CA ALA A 150 11.60 7.74 6.73
C ALA A 150 12.54 6.70 6.10
N SER A 151 12.63 5.50 6.69
CA SER A 151 13.46 4.41 6.19
C SER A 151 13.03 3.96 4.78
N LEU A 152 11.72 3.91 4.52
CA LEU A 152 11.19 3.60 3.18
C LEU A 152 11.64 4.63 2.13
N GLN A 153 11.68 5.92 2.49
CA GLN A 153 12.15 6.99 1.60
C GLN A 153 13.65 6.89 1.34
N GLU A 154 14.45 6.70 2.39
CA GLU A 154 15.91 6.56 2.30
C GLU A 154 16.28 5.38 1.41
N ARG A 155 15.76 4.19 1.70
CA ARG A 155 16.06 2.98 0.92
C ARG A 155 15.51 3.03 -0.50
N ALA A 156 14.40 3.72 -0.74
CA ALA A 156 13.95 3.98 -2.11
C ALA A 156 14.91 4.87 -2.89
N ALA A 157 15.56 5.85 -2.25
CA ALA A 157 16.59 6.65 -2.89
C ALA A 157 17.81 5.78 -3.26
N GLU A 158 18.30 4.97 -2.34
CA GLU A 158 19.42 4.04 -2.59
C GLU A 158 19.11 3.02 -3.70
N PHE A 159 17.88 2.48 -3.72
CA PHE A 159 17.47 1.54 -4.75
C PHE A 159 17.44 2.20 -6.14
N ARG A 160 16.99 3.46 -6.26
CA ARG A 160 17.03 4.20 -7.54
C ARG A 160 18.46 4.37 -8.06
N GLU A 161 19.42 4.57 -7.16
CA GLU A 161 20.83 4.71 -7.54
C GLU A 161 21.45 3.39 -7.99
N SER A 162 21.09 2.28 -7.33
CA SER A 162 21.66 0.95 -7.61
C SER A 162 20.96 0.19 -8.75
N ALA A 163 19.69 0.49 -9.04
CA ALA A 163 18.90 -0.15 -10.09
C ALA A 163 18.57 0.84 -11.22
N ALA A 164 19.57 1.20 -12.02
CA ALA A 164 19.50 2.28 -13.01
C ALA A 164 18.38 2.16 -14.08
N GLU A 165 17.86 0.96 -14.34
CA GLU A 165 16.74 0.76 -15.27
C GLU A 165 15.37 0.82 -14.57
N ALA A 166 15.33 0.84 -13.24
CA ALA A 166 14.10 0.86 -12.47
C ALA A 166 13.62 2.29 -12.20
N SER A 167 12.31 2.48 -12.33
CA SER A 167 11.60 3.62 -11.76
C SER A 167 11.00 3.19 -10.42
N VAL A 168 11.31 3.93 -9.36
CA VAL A 168 10.71 3.75 -8.04
C VAL A 168 10.05 5.05 -7.62
N ALA A 169 8.75 5.00 -7.35
CA ALA A 169 8.01 6.13 -6.83
C ALA A 169 7.36 5.76 -5.49
N ILE A 170 7.14 6.75 -4.62
CA ILE A 170 6.44 6.56 -3.36
C ILE A 170 5.13 7.32 -3.43
N PHE A 171 4.02 6.59 -3.28
CA PHE A 171 2.72 7.18 -3.03
C PHE A 171 2.52 7.33 -1.53
N SER A 172 2.19 8.54 -1.09
CA SER A 172 2.01 8.81 0.34
C SER A 172 0.56 8.61 0.77
N SER A 173 0.25 7.41 1.29
CA SER A 173 -1.05 7.18 1.95
C SER A 173 -1.13 7.97 3.25
N HIS A 174 0.01 8.21 3.89
CA HIS A 174 0.13 9.08 5.07
C HIS A 174 -0.43 10.46 4.80
N ARG A 175 0.05 11.12 3.74
CA ARG A 175 -0.41 12.46 3.40
C ARG A 175 -1.89 12.49 3.01
N VAL A 176 -2.38 11.46 2.31
CA VAL A 176 -3.80 11.41 1.91
C VAL A 176 -4.69 11.32 3.13
N LEU A 177 -4.43 10.37 4.03
CA LEU A 177 -5.29 10.21 5.21
C LEU A 177 -5.10 11.35 6.21
N ALA A 178 -3.88 11.90 6.37
CA ALA A 178 -3.67 13.09 7.19
C ALA A 178 -4.56 14.25 6.73
N ARG A 179 -4.65 14.51 5.42
CA ARG A 179 -5.56 15.55 4.89
C ARG A 179 -7.02 15.28 5.19
N VAL A 180 -7.48 14.04 5.03
CA VAL A 180 -8.86 13.65 5.35
C VAL A 180 -9.16 13.88 6.84
N LEU A 181 -8.20 13.60 7.72
CA LEU A 181 -8.37 13.76 9.16
C LEU A 181 -8.12 15.20 9.65
N ASP A 182 -7.37 16.02 8.91
CA ASP A 182 -7.08 17.43 9.24
C ASP A 182 -8.18 18.38 8.75
N ASP A 183 -8.82 18.06 7.63
CA ASP A 183 -9.92 18.84 7.03
C ASP A 183 -11.03 17.91 6.53
N PRO A 184 -11.75 17.22 7.43
CA PRO A 184 -12.78 16.24 7.06
C PRO A 184 -13.91 16.84 6.21
N GLU A 185 -14.20 18.13 6.39
CA GLU A 185 -15.24 18.83 5.63
C GLU A 185 -14.89 18.98 4.14
N GLU A 186 -13.60 19.06 3.75
CA GLU A 186 -13.15 19.03 2.34
C GLU A 186 -13.59 17.72 1.64
N TYR A 187 -13.82 16.67 2.42
CA TYR A 187 -14.15 15.32 1.96
C TYR A 187 -15.58 14.90 2.31
N ASP A 188 -16.45 15.86 2.63
CA ASP A 188 -17.86 15.63 3.00
C ASP A 188 -18.04 14.80 4.30
N PHE A 189 -17.05 14.81 5.21
CA PHE A 189 -17.12 14.25 6.56
C PHE A 189 -17.30 15.36 7.61
N CYS A 190 -17.69 15.00 8.83
CA CYS A 190 -17.77 15.88 9.98
C CYS A 190 -16.49 15.81 10.84
N GLU A 191 -16.23 16.82 11.66
CA GLU A 191 -15.09 16.80 12.61
C GLU A 191 -15.12 15.58 13.55
N ASP A 192 -16.31 15.22 14.03
CA ASP A 192 -16.50 14.06 14.93
C ASP A 192 -16.17 12.72 14.24
N ASP A 193 -16.30 12.61 12.91
CA ASP A 193 -16.01 11.37 12.17
C ASP A 193 -14.52 10.96 12.26
N THR A 194 -13.62 11.88 12.66
CA THR A 194 -12.16 11.66 12.66
C THR A 194 -11.66 10.69 13.72
N VAL A 195 -12.47 10.40 14.73
CA VAL A 195 -12.14 9.49 15.84
C VAL A 195 -13.20 8.41 16.08
N ASP A 196 -14.33 8.48 15.38
CA ASP A 196 -15.47 7.58 15.60
C ASP A 196 -15.24 6.18 15.01
N GLU A 197 -15.09 5.18 15.89
CA GLU A 197 -15.12 3.77 15.52
C GLU A 197 -16.48 3.39 14.90
N GLY A 198 -16.46 2.78 13.73
CA GLY A 198 -17.70 2.43 13.00
C GLY A 198 -18.41 3.65 12.40
N GLY A 199 -17.72 4.79 12.35
CA GLY A 199 -18.17 6.03 11.73
C GLY A 199 -17.97 6.05 10.21
N ARG A 200 -17.84 7.26 9.65
CA ARG A 200 -17.74 7.45 8.19
C ARG A 200 -16.32 7.33 7.66
N ILE A 201 -15.31 7.59 8.50
CA ILE A 201 -13.89 7.45 8.15
C ILE A 201 -13.37 6.06 8.55
N TRP A 202 -13.55 5.72 9.83
CA TRP A 202 -13.09 4.46 10.41
C TRP A 202 -14.23 3.43 10.41
N LEU A 203 -14.04 2.34 9.67
CA LEU A 203 -14.98 1.22 9.63
C LEU A 203 -14.99 0.44 10.95
N ASP A 204 -13.83 0.34 11.59
CA ASP A 204 -13.61 -0.21 12.92
C ASP A 204 -12.40 0.49 13.55
N GLU A 205 -11.81 -0.12 14.56
CA GLU A 205 -10.70 0.43 15.35
C GLU A 205 -9.42 0.78 14.54
N LEU A 206 -9.28 0.28 13.31
CA LEU A 206 -8.10 0.52 12.45
C LEU A 206 -8.43 0.70 10.96
N HIS A 207 -9.41 -0.02 10.44
CA HIS A 207 -9.64 -0.09 9.00
C HIS A 207 -10.52 1.06 8.51
N LEU A 208 -10.30 1.48 7.27
CA LEU A 208 -11.06 2.54 6.64
C LEU A 208 -12.37 2.06 6.03
N THR A 209 -13.33 2.97 5.92
CA THR A 209 -14.56 2.74 5.14
C THR A 209 -14.28 2.70 3.63
N SER A 210 -15.24 2.15 2.87
CA SER A 210 -15.19 2.13 1.40
C SER A 210 -15.08 3.55 0.80
N GLU A 211 -15.64 4.57 1.47
CA GLU A 211 -15.57 5.97 1.05
C GLU A 211 -14.13 6.49 1.09
N VAL A 212 -13.39 6.25 2.18
CA VAL A 212 -11.98 6.67 2.28
C VAL A 212 -11.08 5.81 1.40
N HIS A 213 -11.39 4.52 1.18
CA HIS A 213 -10.71 3.72 0.17
C HIS A 213 -10.89 4.28 -1.26
N ASP A 214 -12.04 4.87 -1.59
CA ASP A 214 -12.26 5.54 -2.88
C ASP A 214 -11.46 6.85 -3.00
N ILE A 215 -11.29 7.59 -1.89
CA ILE A 215 -10.39 8.76 -1.82
C ILE A 215 -8.94 8.34 -2.08
N LEU A 216 -8.46 7.29 -1.40
CA LEU A 216 -7.12 6.74 -1.65
C LEU A 216 -6.93 6.33 -3.12
N ALA A 217 -7.93 5.64 -3.70
CA ALA A 217 -7.89 5.26 -5.10
C ALA A 217 -7.90 6.45 -6.07
N LYS A 218 -8.64 7.52 -5.75
CA LYS A 218 -8.65 8.77 -6.50
C LYS A 218 -7.27 9.42 -6.50
N GLU A 219 -6.69 9.63 -5.32
CA GLU A 219 -5.38 10.24 -5.16
C GLU A 219 -4.26 9.39 -5.80
N PHE A 220 -4.36 8.05 -5.69
CA PHE A 220 -3.44 7.14 -6.37
C PHE A 220 -3.55 7.23 -7.90
N THR A 221 -4.77 7.40 -8.44
CA THR A 221 -4.97 7.61 -9.88
C THR A 221 -4.34 8.93 -10.33
N THR A 222 -4.52 10.01 -9.56
CA THR A 222 -3.86 11.29 -9.81
C THR A 222 -2.34 11.17 -9.72
N PHE A 223 -1.81 10.40 -8.77
CA PHE A 223 -0.38 10.15 -8.65
C PHE A 223 0.20 9.42 -9.87
N LEU A 224 -0.53 8.44 -10.42
CA LEU A 224 -0.06 7.67 -11.57
C LEU A 224 -0.18 8.40 -12.91
N PHE A 225 -1.23 9.21 -13.10
CA PHE A 225 -1.61 9.76 -14.41
C PHE A 225 -1.78 11.28 -14.43
N GLY A 226 -1.68 11.93 -13.28
CA GLY A 226 -1.80 13.37 -13.15
C GLY A 226 -0.62 14.11 -13.78
N PRO A 227 -0.78 15.41 -14.06
CA PRO A 227 0.31 16.25 -14.51
C PRO A 227 1.40 16.32 -13.43
N VAL A 228 2.66 16.23 -13.87
CA VAL A 228 3.86 16.43 -13.04
C VAL A 228 4.03 17.90 -12.68
#